data_AF-A0A0C2YC24-F1
#
_entry.id   AF-A0A0C2YC24-F1
#
_cell.length_a   1.000
_cell.length_b   1.000
_cell.length_c   1.000
_cell.angle_alpha   90.00
_cell.angle_beta   90.00
_cell.angle_gamma   90.00
#
_symmetry.space_group_name_H-M   'P 1'
#
loop_
_entity.id
_entity.type
_entity.pdbx_description
1 polymer ?
#
loop_
_entity_poly.entity_id
_entity_poly.type
_entity_poly.pdbx_seq_one_letter_code
_entity_poly.pdbx_strand_id
1 'polypeptide(L)'
;MQPSVPSGFSLLSQEVFDEIVDHFFICSSRKAFMVCALISRVFRDRAQKNLFTDLHSDMFDECQDLLDVFKRLNDIFSTNPRLASHIRSLVLFVKERSDLWKPCFEDRNFVECIAHMSRAFFGQ
;
A
#
# COMPACT_ATOMS: atom_id res chain seq x y z
N MET A 1 -8.95 11.36 43.78
CA MET A 1 -8.78 10.89 42.39
C MET A 1 -7.49 11.48 41.86
N GLN A 2 -6.42 10.69 41.75
CA GLN A 2 -5.22 11.14 41.04
C GLN A 2 -5.48 11.05 39.53
N PRO A 3 -5.16 12.09 38.73
CA PRO A 3 -5.20 11.96 37.28
C PRO A 3 -4.13 10.94 36.87
N SER A 4 -4.53 9.93 36.09
CA SER A 4 -3.57 9.01 35.47
C SER A 4 -2.64 9.81 34.58
N VAL A 5 -1.37 9.86 34.93
CA VAL A 5 -0.31 10.43 34.07
C VAL A 5 -0.37 9.68 32.74
N PRO A 6 -0.45 10.37 31.58
CA PRO A 6 -0.37 9.71 30.29
C PRO A 6 0.98 8.99 30.21
N SER A 7 0.97 7.66 30.23
CA SER A 7 2.19 6.86 30.13
C SER A 7 2.43 6.44 28.68
N GLY A 8 3.64 6.69 28.20
CA GLY A 8 4.10 6.29 26.88
C GLY A 8 3.74 7.24 25.74
N PHE A 9 3.94 6.74 24.51
CA PHE A 9 3.79 7.34 23.18
C PHE A 9 2.65 8.38 23.00
N SER A 10 1.61 8.38 23.83
CA SER A 10 0.54 9.38 23.85
C SER A 10 0.96 10.85 24.07
N LEU A 11 2.20 11.11 24.52
CA LEU A 11 2.72 12.47 24.72
C LEU A 11 3.45 13.05 23.49
N LEU A 12 3.74 12.21 22.49
CA LEU A 12 4.44 12.66 21.29
C LEU A 12 3.41 13.18 20.27
N SER A 13 3.76 14.24 19.54
CA SER A 13 2.95 14.71 18.44
C SER A 13 2.95 13.69 17.29
N GLN A 14 1.91 13.71 16.47
CA GLN A 14 1.84 12.88 15.27
C GLN A 14 3.03 13.14 14.32
N GLU A 15 3.55 14.37 14.30
CA GLU A 15 4.74 14.73 13.52
C GLU A 15 5.99 13.95 13.94
N VAL A 16 6.20 13.76 15.25
CA VAL A 16 7.34 12.95 15.75
C VAL A 16 7.18 11.49 15.35
N PHE A 17 5.95 10.97 15.33
CA PHE A 17 5.70 9.60 14.84
C PHE A 17 5.94 9.46 13.35
N ASP A 18 5.47 10.43 12.56
CA ASP A 18 5.69 10.47 11.14
C ASP A 18 7.19 10.54 10.82
N GLU A 19 7.95 11.35 11.56
CA GLU A 19 9.40 11.43 11.44
C GLU A 19 10.08 10.11 11.85
N ILE A 20 9.63 9.43 12.91
CA ILE A 20 10.14 8.10 13.24
C ILE A 20 9.87 7.10 12.11
N VAL A 21 8.65 7.10 11.55
CA VAL A 21 8.28 6.20 10.45
C VAL A 21 9.11 6.49 9.20
N ASP A 22 9.31 7.76 8.86
CA ASP A 22 10.13 8.10 7.72
C ASP A 22 11.60 7.76 8.02
N HIS A 23 12.17 8.23 9.13
CA HIS A 23 13.61 8.12 9.41
C HIS A 23 14.08 6.68 9.67
N PHE A 24 13.34 5.90 10.45
CA PHE A 24 13.74 4.51 10.73
C PHE A 24 13.39 3.57 9.58
N PHE A 25 12.43 3.93 8.72
CA PHE A 25 11.92 3.01 7.70
C PHE A 25 12.25 3.41 6.26
N ILE A 26 12.95 4.52 6.02
CA ILE A 26 13.62 4.84 4.74
C ILE A 26 14.49 3.66 4.26
N CYS A 27 15.11 2.91 5.19
CA CYS A 27 15.91 1.71 4.88
C CYS A 27 15.24 0.39 5.25
N SER A 28 14.01 0.43 5.77
CA SER A 28 13.37 -0.77 6.29
C SER A 28 12.59 -1.53 5.22
N SER A 29 12.64 -2.86 5.30
CA SER A 29 11.85 -3.73 4.42
C SER A 29 10.35 -3.46 4.55
N ARG A 30 9.59 -3.71 3.47
CA ARG A 30 8.10 -3.67 3.45
C ARG A 30 7.45 -4.36 4.66
N LYS A 31 8.08 -5.41 5.21
CA LYS A 31 7.64 -6.12 6.42
C LYS A 31 7.59 -5.23 7.66
N ALA A 32 8.52 -4.29 7.81
CA ALA A 32 8.59 -3.40 8.95
C ALA A 32 7.41 -2.42 8.97
N PHE A 33 7.05 -1.85 7.81
CA PHE A 33 5.83 -1.05 7.70
C PHE A 33 4.56 -1.87 7.95
N MET A 34 4.49 -3.14 7.50
CA MET A 34 3.35 -4.01 7.82
C MET A 34 3.20 -4.19 9.33
N VAL A 35 4.30 -4.44 10.04
CA VAL A 35 4.31 -4.56 11.51
C VAL A 35 3.82 -3.26 12.16
N CYS A 36 4.32 -2.10 11.71
CA CYS A 36 3.88 -0.80 12.22
C CYS A 36 2.38 -0.54 11.99
N ALA A 37 1.86 -0.90 10.81
CA ALA A 37 0.44 -0.74 10.49
C ALA A 37 -0.48 -1.57 11.41
N LEU A 38 0.02 -2.70 11.91
CA LEU A 38 -0.73 -3.62 12.76
C LEU A 38 -0.61 -3.31 14.26
N ILE A 39 0.58 -2.95 14.75
CA ILE A 39 0.86 -2.85 16.19
C ILE A 39 0.17 -1.64 16.85
N SER A 40 0.08 -0.49 16.17
CA SER A 40 -0.51 0.72 16.76
C SER A 40 -1.25 1.57 15.74
N ARG A 41 -2.36 2.16 16.18
CA ARG A 41 -3.14 3.13 15.39
C ARG A 41 -2.30 4.35 15.01
N VAL A 42 -1.37 4.76 15.88
CA VAL A 42 -0.55 5.97 15.69
C VAL A 42 0.38 5.85 14.48
N PHE A 43 0.90 4.65 14.20
CA PHE A 43 1.75 4.39 13.03
C PHE A 43 0.97 3.98 11.79
N ARG A 44 -0.32 3.66 11.94
CA ARG A 44 -1.10 2.98 10.90
C ARG A 44 -1.18 3.80 9.63
N ASP A 45 -1.62 5.04 9.72
CA ASP A 45 -1.89 5.86 8.54
C ASP A 45 -0.58 6.12 7.76
N ARG A 46 0.49 6.49 8.46
CA ARG A 46 1.80 6.73 7.84
C ARG A 46 2.42 5.46 7.26
N ALA A 47 2.32 4.33 7.96
CA ALA A 47 2.84 3.05 7.47
C ALA A 47 2.03 2.53 6.28
N GLN A 48 0.70 2.65 6.31
CA GLN A 48 -0.16 2.30 5.17
C GLN A 48 0.14 3.19 3.96
N LYS A 49 0.28 4.50 4.15
CA LYS A 49 0.71 5.40 3.09
C LYS A 49 2.00 4.88 2.44
N ASN A 50 3.06 4.65 3.22
CA ASN A 50 4.33 4.13 2.70
C ASN A 50 4.21 2.74 2.03
N LEU A 51 3.36 1.83 2.54
CA LEU A 51 3.12 0.52 1.94
C LEU A 51 2.43 0.58 0.57
N PHE A 52 1.58 1.57 0.37
CA PHE A 52 0.77 1.72 -0.84
C PHE A 52 1.27 2.82 -1.76
N THR A 53 2.26 3.64 -1.39
CA THR A 53 2.83 4.67 -2.29
C THR A 53 3.37 4.06 -3.58
N ASP A 54 4.20 3.03 -3.46
CA ASP A 54 4.86 2.38 -4.59
C ASP A 54 4.56 0.88 -4.59
N LEU A 55 3.82 0.43 -5.59
CA LEU A 55 3.51 -0.97 -5.80
C LEU A 55 4.43 -1.54 -6.87
N HIS A 56 5.24 -2.51 -6.47
CA HIS A 56 6.11 -3.26 -7.36
C HIS A 56 5.60 -4.69 -7.44
N SER A 57 5.37 -5.18 -8.66
CA SER A 57 5.09 -6.59 -8.91
C SER A 57 6.08 -7.10 -9.93
N ASP A 58 6.87 -8.09 -9.53
CA ASP A 58 7.69 -8.82 -10.46
C ASP A 58 6.84 -9.86 -11.19
N MET A 59 6.92 -9.89 -12.51
CA MET A 59 6.16 -10.78 -13.37
C MET A 59 7.11 -11.81 -13.97
N PHE A 60 7.54 -12.76 -13.13
CA PHE A 60 8.61 -13.70 -13.45
C PHE A 60 8.11 -15.04 -14.01
N ASP A 61 6.95 -15.52 -13.54
CA ASP A 61 6.56 -16.92 -13.75
C ASP A 61 5.23 -17.05 -14.51
N GLU A 62 4.11 -16.47 -14.04
CA GLU A 62 2.79 -16.70 -14.67
C GLU A 62 1.84 -15.49 -14.64
N CYS A 63 1.03 -15.35 -15.69
CA CYS A 63 -0.07 -14.37 -15.76
C CYS A 63 -1.04 -14.49 -14.58
N GLN A 64 -1.31 -15.72 -14.12
CA GLN A 64 -2.29 -15.99 -13.08
C GLN A 64 -1.90 -15.38 -11.73
N ASP A 65 -0.62 -15.38 -11.37
CA ASP A 65 -0.13 -14.78 -10.12
C ASP A 65 -0.40 -13.28 -10.09
N LEU A 66 -0.23 -12.61 -11.24
CA LEU A 66 -0.53 -11.20 -11.38
C LEU A 66 -2.03 -10.93 -11.18
N LEU A 67 -2.89 -11.75 -11.79
CA LEU A 67 -4.34 -11.62 -11.64
C LEU A 67 -4.78 -11.81 -10.19
N ASP A 68 -4.18 -12.75 -9.48
CA ASP A 68 -4.44 -13.00 -8.06
C ASP A 68 -4.00 -11.82 -7.18
N VAL A 69 -2.87 -11.17 -7.52
CA VAL A 69 -2.43 -9.93 -6.87
C VAL A 69 -3.47 -8.82 -7.08
N PHE A 70 -3.90 -8.59 -8.32
CA PHE A 70 -4.89 -7.52 -8.61
C PHE A 70 -6.25 -7.79 -7.99
N LYS A 71 -6.69 -9.05 -7.95
CA LYS A 71 -7.91 -9.44 -7.24
C LYS A 71 -7.83 -9.08 -5.75
N ARG A 72 -6.73 -9.43 -5.08
CA ARG A 72 -6.52 -9.05 -3.66
C ARG A 72 -6.48 -7.54 -3.47
N LEU A 73 -5.85 -6.80 -4.39
CA LEU A 73 -5.84 -5.34 -4.33
C LEU A 73 -7.25 -4.74 -4.51
N ASN A 74 -8.06 -5.29 -5.41
CA ASN A 74 -9.46 -4.88 -5.57
C ASN A 74 -10.27 -5.09 -4.29
N ASP A 75 -10.11 -6.24 -3.62
CA ASP A 75 -10.77 -6.49 -2.34
C ASP A 75 -10.35 -5.45 -1.27
N ILE A 76 -9.05 -5.13 -1.22
CA ILE A 76 -8.49 -4.13 -0.31
C ILE A 76 -9.06 -2.73 -0.61
N PHE A 77 -9.06 -2.30 -1.88
CA PHE A 77 -9.53 -0.97 -2.27
C PHE A 77 -11.05 -0.83 -2.20
N SER A 78 -11.78 -1.91 -2.40
CA SER A 78 -13.23 -1.94 -2.19
C SER A 78 -13.57 -1.80 -0.71
N THR A 79 -12.79 -2.43 0.17
CA THR A 79 -12.97 -2.34 1.63
C THR A 79 -12.51 -1.00 2.19
N ASN A 80 -11.38 -0.47 1.70
CA ASN A 80 -10.83 0.81 2.12
C ASN A 80 -10.33 1.63 0.92
N PRO A 81 -11.24 2.41 0.29
CA PRO A 81 -10.93 3.21 -0.90
C PRO A 81 -9.83 4.26 -0.68
N ARG A 82 -9.61 4.70 0.57
CA ARG A 82 -8.55 5.68 0.89
C ARG A 82 -7.16 5.14 0.60
N LEU A 83 -6.93 3.83 0.70
CA LEU A 83 -5.63 3.24 0.41
C LEU A 83 -5.23 3.40 -1.06
N ALA A 84 -6.19 3.36 -1.98
CA ALA A 84 -5.93 3.59 -3.40
C ALA A 84 -5.42 5.02 -3.66
N SER A 85 -5.80 6.00 -2.84
CA SER A 85 -5.34 7.39 -2.95
C SER A 85 -3.88 7.61 -2.57
N HIS A 86 -3.25 6.65 -1.91
CA HIS A 86 -1.84 6.73 -1.57
C HIS A 86 -0.93 6.30 -2.72
N ILE A 87 -1.45 5.55 -3.68
CA ILE A 87 -0.66 5.00 -4.79
C ILE A 87 -0.18 6.13 -5.70
N ARG A 88 1.14 6.17 -5.90
CA ARG A 88 1.85 7.12 -6.78
C ARG A 88 2.53 6.42 -7.93
N SER A 89 2.99 5.19 -7.72
CA SER A 89 3.65 4.39 -8.75
C SER A 89 3.16 2.95 -8.72
N LEU A 90 2.93 2.39 -9.92
CA LEU A 90 2.75 0.97 -10.16
C LEU A 90 3.81 0.53 -11.17
N VAL A 91 4.74 -0.31 -10.72
CA VAL A 91 5.82 -0.83 -11.55
C VAL A 91 5.63 -2.32 -11.73
N LEU A 92 5.51 -2.73 -12.99
CA LEU A 92 5.30 -4.10 -13.41
C LEU A 92 6.55 -4.56 -14.18
N PHE A 93 7.33 -5.48 -13.60
CA PHE A 93 8.55 -5.97 -14.23
C PHE A 93 8.26 -7.20 -15.08
N VAL A 94 8.11 -7.00 -16.39
CA VAL A 94 7.81 -8.06 -17.36
C VAL A 94 9.10 -8.64 -17.93
N LYS A 95 9.36 -9.93 -17.67
CA LYS A 95 10.61 -10.59 -18.12
C LYS A 95 10.47 -11.29 -19.48
N GLU A 96 9.27 -11.68 -19.88
CA GLU A 96 9.00 -12.41 -21.13
C GLU A 96 8.40 -11.53 -22.25
N ARG A 97 8.25 -12.09 -23.46
CA ARG A 97 7.67 -11.38 -24.62
C ARG A 97 6.28 -10.84 -24.27
N SER A 98 6.02 -9.58 -24.64
CA SER A 98 4.83 -8.83 -24.23
C SER A 98 3.49 -9.41 -24.72
N ASP A 99 3.50 -10.28 -25.72
CA ASP A 99 2.33 -10.95 -26.28
C ASP A 99 1.68 -11.94 -25.30
N LEU A 100 2.47 -12.59 -24.43
CA LEU A 100 1.97 -13.51 -23.40
C LEU A 100 1.24 -12.79 -22.26
N TRP A 101 1.49 -11.49 -22.09
CA TRP A 101 0.93 -10.68 -21.00
C TRP A 101 -0.33 -9.92 -21.38
N LYS A 102 -0.64 -9.86 -22.69
CA LYS A 102 -1.83 -9.18 -23.20
C LYS A 102 -3.13 -9.62 -22.49
N PRO A 103 -3.41 -10.92 -22.29
CA PRO A 103 -4.62 -11.34 -21.58
C PRO A 103 -4.69 -10.82 -20.14
N CYS A 104 -3.54 -10.65 -19.47
CA CYS A 104 -3.50 -10.17 -18.09
C CYS A 104 -3.87 -8.69 -17.98
N PHE A 105 -3.48 -7.88 -18.98
CA PHE A 105 -3.81 -6.45 -19.02
C PHE A 105 -5.25 -6.18 -19.48
N GLU A 106 -5.86 -7.14 -20.17
CA GLU A 106 -7.28 -7.10 -20.55
C GLU A 106 -8.19 -7.75 -19.49
N ASP A 107 -7.62 -8.40 -18.47
CA ASP A 107 -8.40 -9.00 -17.40
C ASP A 107 -9.18 -7.96 -16.59
N ARG A 108 -10.37 -8.37 -16.15
CA ARG A 108 -11.26 -7.51 -15.38
C ARG A 108 -10.61 -7.01 -14.10
N ASN A 109 -9.89 -7.86 -13.36
CA ASN A 109 -9.29 -7.46 -12.09
C ASN A 109 -8.21 -6.41 -12.30
N PHE A 110 -7.42 -6.54 -13.36
CA PHE A 110 -6.43 -5.54 -13.73
C PHE A 110 -7.11 -4.19 -13.99
N VAL A 111 -8.08 -4.15 -14.90
CA VAL A 111 -8.78 -2.92 -15.29
C VAL A 111 -9.50 -2.27 -14.10
N GLU A 112 -10.17 -3.06 -13.27
CA GLU A 112 -10.87 -2.59 -12.08
C GLU A 112 -9.90 -2.00 -11.05
N CYS A 113 -8.72 -2.61 -10.88
CA CYS A 113 -7.70 -2.13 -9.97
C CYS A 113 -7.13 -0.78 -10.43
N ILE A 114 -6.80 -0.66 -11.71
CA ILE A 114 -6.38 0.61 -12.29
C ILE A 114 -7.47 1.67 -12.12
N ALA A 115 -8.75 1.31 -12.28
CA ALA A 115 -9.85 2.25 -12.05
C ALA A 115 -9.94 2.74 -10.60
N HIS A 116 -9.68 1.89 -9.59
CA HIS A 116 -9.57 2.33 -8.20
C HIS A 116 -8.47 3.38 -8.02
N MET A 117 -7.30 3.13 -8.60
CA MET A 117 -6.16 4.05 -8.54
C MET A 117 -6.51 5.38 -9.23
N SER A 118 -7.02 5.33 -10.47
CA SER A 118 -7.35 6.53 -11.25
C SER A 118 -8.42 7.40 -10.60
N ARG A 119 -9.49 6.80 -10.05
CA ARG A 119 -10.53 7.57 -9.34
C ARG A 119 -9.97 8.33 -8.16
N ALA A 120 -9.00 7.76 -7.46
CA ALA A 120 -8.38 8.40 -6.32
C ALA A 120 -7.47 9.58 -6.73
N PHE A 121 -6.96 9.60 -7.97
CA PHE A 121 -6.21 10.73 -8.54
C PHE A 121 -7.11 11.86 -9.05
N PHE A 122 -8.23 11.54 -9.70
CA PHE A 122 -9.11 12.53 -10.32
C PHE A 122 -10.29 12.98 -9.44
N GLY A 123 -10.51 12.32 -8.30
CA GLY A 123 -11.57 12.64 -7.34
C GLY A 123 -11.17 13.63 -6.23
N GLN A 124 -10.08 14.39 -6.41
CA GLN A 124 -9.65 15.48 -5.51
C GLN A 124 -10.13 16.82 -6.02
#